data_AF-A0A059X496-F1
#
_entry.id   AF-A0A059X496-F1
#
_cell.length_a   1.000
_cell.length_b   1.000
_cell.length_c   1.000
_cell.angle_alpha   90.00
_cell.angle_beta   90.00
_cell.angle_gamma   90.00
#
_symmetry.space_group_name_H-M   'P 1'
#
loop_
_entity.id
_entity.type
_entity.pdbx_description
1 polymer ?
#
loop_
_entity_poly.entity_id
_entity_poly.type
_entity_poly.pdbx_seq_one_letter_code
_entity_poly.pdbx_strand_id
1 'polypeptide(L)'
;MSEKPDYKDTVFLPKTDFPMKAGLANKEPAILARWAETGLYEQLRAARSGKQRFILHDGPPYANGDIHMGHAMNKILKDIVVRSASLRGFDAPYVPGWDCHGLPIEWKIEEEYRKKKLDKDAVPPAEFRAQCRGYAEKWVDG
;
A
#
# COMPACT_ATOMS: atom_id res chain seq x y z
N MET A 1 29.96 -41.62 -41.78
CA MET A 1 29.73 -41.57 -40.32
C MET A 1 28.23 -41.71 -40.12
N SER A 2 27.77 -42.68 -39.32
CA SER A 2 26.34 -42.89 -39.06
C SER A 2 25.80 -41.76 -38.20
N GLU A 3 24.73 -41.08 -38.64
CA GLU A 3 24.00 -40.11 -37.82
C GLU A 3 23.40 -40.82 -36.61
N LYS A 4 23.69 -40.30 -35.41
CA LYS A 4 23.12 -40.83 -34.18
C LYS A 4 21.63 -40.41 -34.09
N PRO A 5 20.73 -41.30 -33.67
CA PRO A 5 19.32 -40.94 -33.48
C PRO A 5 19.17 -39.84 -32.44
N ASP A 6 18.36 -38.82 -32.73
CA ASP A 6 17.95 -37.80 -31.76
C ASP A 6 16.75 -38.31 -30.95
N TYR A 7 16.91 -38.40 -29.62
CA TYR A 7 15.90 -38.89 -28.69
C TYR A 7 15.14 -37.76 -27.98
N LYS A 8 15.36 -36.49 -28.36
CA LYS A 8 14.75 -35.32 -27.70
C LYS A 8 13.22 -35.38 -27.69
N ASP A 9 12.61 -35.97 -28.72
CA ASP A 9 11.14 -36.07 -28.83
C ASP A 9 10.56 -37.28 -28.07
N THR A 10 11.41 -38.19 -27.55
CA THR A 10 10.96 -39.36 -26.77
C THR A 10 10.86 -39.09 -25.27
N VAL A 11 11.28 -37.90 -24.83
CA VAL A 11 11.30 -37.51 -23.41
C VAL A 11 10.23 -36.47 -23.08
N PHE A 12 9.48 -36.68 -22.00
CA PHE A 12 8.46 -35.76 -21.51
C PHE A 12 9.09 -34.63 -20.70
N LEU A 13 9.61 -33.61 -21.39
CA LEU A 13 10.17 -32.43 -20.73
C LEU A 13 9.08 -31.50 -20.17
N PRO A 14 9.30 -30.88 -19.01
CA PRO A 14 8.42 -29.85 -18.49
C PRO A 14 8.29 -28.68 -19.47
N LYS A 15 7.05 -28.30 -19.78
CA LYS A 15 6.72 -27.13 -20.62
C LYS A 15 5.93 -26.14 -19.78
N THR A 16 6.36 -24.89 -19.77
CA THR A 16 5.67 -23.82 -19.06
C THR A 16 5.94 -22.48 -19.75
N ASP A 17 4.91 -21.65 -19.81
CA ASP A 17 5.02 -20.26 -20.23
C ASP A 17 5.52 -19.37 -19.07
N PHE A 18 5.69 -19.95 -17.86
CA PHE A 18 6.23 -19.24 -16.71
C PHE A 18 7.71 -18.88 -16.96
N PRO A 19 8.05 -17.59 -17.05
CA PRO A 19 9.41 -17.19 -17.37
C PRO A 19 10.34 -17.46 -16.19
N MET A 20 11.54 -17.97 -16.49
CA MET A 20 12.56 -18.25 -15.48
C MET A 20 13.03 -16.98 -14.76
N LYS A 21 13.03 -15.82 -15.43
CA LYS A 21 13.31 -14.52 -14.80
C LYS A 21 12.01 -13.91 -14.28
N ALA A 22 12.06 -13.42 -13.03
CA ALA A 22 10.87 -12.88 -12.37
C ALA A 22 10.33 -11.62 -13.06
N GLY A 23 11.17 -10.62 -13.34
CA GLY A 23 10.75 -9.37 -13.98
C GLY A 23 9.80 -8.53 -13.13
N LEU A 24 10.00 -8.53 -11.81
CA LEU A 24 9.05 -8.01 -10.83
C LEU A 24 8.68 -6.53 -11.04
N ALA A 25 9.64 -5.68 -11.39
CA ALA A 25 9.41 -4.26 -11.63
C ALA A 25 8.28 -3.97 -12.64
N ASN A 26 8.08 -4.85 -13.63
CA ASN A 26 7.00 -4.73 -14.62
C ASN A 26 5.77 -5.57 -14.23
N LYS A 27 5.97 -6.72 -13.57
CA LYS A 27 4.88 -7.64 -13.22
C LYS A 27 4.07 -7.19 -12.02
N GLU A 28 4.70 -6.65 -10.98
CA GLU A 28 4.02 -6.23 -9.76
C GLU A 28 2.97 -5.15 -10.05
N PRO A 29 3.26 -4.08 -10.82
CA PRO A 29 2.24 -3.11 -11.22
C PRO A 29 1.06 -3.74 -11.98
N ALA A 30 1.33 -4.68 -12.88
CA ALA A 30 0.28 -5.38 -13.62
C ALA A 30 -0.60 -6.27 -12.73
N ILE A 31 0.01 -6.94 -11.73
CA ILE A 31 -0.71 -7.73 -10.74
C ILE A 31 -1.61 -6.84 -9.87
N LEU A 32 -1.07 -5.71 -9.39
CA LEU A 32 -1.82 -4.73 -8.60
C LEU A 32 -3.01 -4.14 -9.38
N ALA A 33 -2.79 -3.77 -10.65
CA ALA A 33 -3.83 -3.29 -11.54
C ALA A 33 -4.95 -4.33 -11.71
N ARG A 34 -4.59 -5.61 -11.91
CA ARG A 34 -5.57 -6.70 -11.99
C ARG A 34 -6.36 -6.86 -10.68
N TRP A 35 -5.71 -6.75 -9.52
CA TRP A 35 -6.40 -6.83 -8.23
C TRP A 35 -7.41 -5.70 -8.05
N ALA A 36 -7.05 -4.48 -8.47
CA ALA A 36 -7.94 -3.33 -8.43
C ALA A 36 -9.12 -3.48 -9.41
N GLU A 37 -8.86 -3.86 -10.66
CA GLU A 37 -9.89 -4.06 -11.69
C GLU A 37 -10.91 -5.13 -11.29
N THR A 38 -10.43 -6.21 -10.68
CA THR A 38 -11.30 -7.31 -10.23
C THR A 38 -12.01 -7.01 -8.90
N GLY A 39 -11.63 -5.97 -8.15
CA GLY A 39 -12.13 -5.75 -6.79
C GLY A 39 -11.80 -6.92 -5.87
N LEU A 40 -10.55 -7.42 -5.95
CA LEU A 40 -10.14 -8.64 -5.24
C LEU A 40 -10.37 -8.54 -3.73
N TYR A 41 -10.13 -7.35 -3.15
CA TYR A 41 -10.32 -7.15 -1.72
C TYR A 41 -11.79 -7.33 -1.34
N GLU A 42 -12.72 -6.70 -2.06
CA GLU A 42 -14.16 -6.79 -1.86
C GLU A 42 -14.65 -8.24 -1.98
N GLN A 43 -14.14 -8.98 -2.98
CA GLN A 43 -14.43 -10.41 -3.13
C GLN A 43 -13.96 -11.23 -1.92
N LEU A 44 -12.74 -10.97 -1.41
CA LEU A 44 -12.23 -11.61 -0.20
C LEU A 44 -13.10 -11.28 1.02
N ARG A 45 -13.54 -10.03 1.16
CA ARG A 45 -14.45 -9.59 2.24
C ARG A 45 -15.79 -10.33 2.15
N ALA A 46 -16.38 -10.40 0.96
CA ALA A 46 -17.65 -11.09 0.73
C ALA A 46 -17.53 -12.59 1.05
N ALA A 47 -16.47 -13.26 0.59
CA ALA A 47 -16.21 -14.68 0.84
C ALA A 47 -16.00 -15.02 2.33
N ARG A 48 -15.65 -14.03 3.17
CA ARG A 48 -15.47 -14.18 4.62
C ARG A 48 -16.61 -13.62 5.45
N SER A 49 -17.67 -13.12 4.83
CA SER A 49 -18.86 -12.62 5.54
C SER A 49 -19.41 -13.67 6.51
N GLY A 50 -19.72 -13.25 7.73
CA GLY A 50 -20.25 -14.12 8.79
C GLY A 50 -19.22 -15.03 9.47
N LYS A 51 -17.95 -15.02 9.06
CA LYS A 51 -16.88 -15.74 9.78
C LYS A 51 -16.44 -14.97 11.04
N GLN A 52 -15.73 -15.66 11.94
CA GLN A 52 -15.17 -15.03 13.13
C GLN A 52 -14.21 -13.90 12.71
N ARG A 53 -14.38 -12.71 13.28
CA ARG A 53 -13.56 -11.56 12.95
C ARG A 53 -12.18 -11.63 13.55
N PHE A 54 -11.18 -11.21 12.79
CA PHE A 54 -9.83 -10.92 13.26
C PHE A 54 -9.52 -9.46 12.93
N ILE A 55 -9.37 -8.62 13.95
CA ILE A 55 -9.16 -7.18 13.74
C ILE A 55 -7.71 -6.84 14.10
N LEU A 56 -6.97 -6.35 13.11
CA LEU A 56 -5.68 -5.70 13.33
C LEU A 56 -5.89 -4.20 13.20
N HIS A 57 -5.78 -3.48 14.32
CA HIS A 57 -5.86 -2.02 14.32
C HIS A 57 -4.59 -1.42 13.73
N ASP A 58 -4.76 -0.62 12.68
CA ASP A 58 -3.66 0.12 12.07
C ASP A 58 -3.36 1.37 12.91
N GLY A 59 -2.14 1.47 13.43
CA GLY A 59 -1.62 2.74 13.93
C GLY A 59 -1.47 3.71 12.76
N PRO A 60 -2.21 4.83 12.75
CA PRO A 60 -2.24 5.74 11.60
C PRO A 60 -0.86 6.40 11.41
N PRO A 61 -0.20 6.25 10.24
CA PRO A 61 0.97 7.06 9.91
C PRO A 61 0.61 8.56 9.90
N TYR A 62 1.61 9.37 10.21
CA TYR A 62 1.46 10.82 10.22
C TYR A 62 1.48 11.37 8.78
N ALA A 63 0.54 12.24 8.43
CA ALA A 63 0.37 12.74 7.07
C ALA A 63 1.28 13.96 6.78
N ASN A 64 2.61 13.78 6.88
CA ASN A 64 3.56 14.89 6.74
C ASN A 64 4.89 14.60 6.02
N GLY A 65 4.99 13.52 5.24
CA GLY A 65 6.22 13.20 4.54
C GLY A 65 6.20 11.90 3.75
N ASP A 66 7.28 11.69 2.98
CA ASP A 66 7.45 10.50 2.15
C ASP A 66 7.55 9.21 2.96
N ILE A 67 7.10 8.12 2.35
CA ILE A 67 7.23 6.78 2.89
C ILE A 67 8.71 6.36 2.92
N HIS A 68 9.25 6.22 4.13
CA HIS A 68 10.54 5.56 4.36
C HIS A 68 10.43 4.05 4.64
N MET A 69 11.56 3.33 4.65
CA MET A 69 11.64 1.87 4.89
C MET A 69 10.93 1.38 6.16
N GLY A 70 10.91 2.19 7.23
CA GLY A 70 10.13 1.87 8.43
C GLY A 70 8.62 1.69 8.17
N HIS A 71 8.01 2.51 7.30
CA HIS A 71 6.61 2.35 6.91
C HIS A 71 6.42 1.08 6.09
N ALA A 72 7.31 0.81 5.13
CA ALA A 72 7.27 -0.40 4.32
C ALA A 72 7.31 -1.65 5.21
N MET A 73 8.27 -1.72 6.14
CA MET A 73 8.37 -2.83 7.09
C MET A 73 7.08 -2.98 7.92
N ASN A 74 6.55 -1.89 8.46
CA ASN A 74 5.33 -1.92 9.27
C ASN A 74 4.12 -2.44 8.48
N LYS A 75 3.91 -1.92 7.28
CA LYS A 75 2.74 -2.27 6.45
C LYS A 75 2.84 -3.69 5.87
N ILE A 76 4.04 -4.12 5.47
CA ILE A 76 4.28 -5.50 5.00
C ILE A 76 3.98 -6.51 6.11
N LEU A 77 4.44 -6.27 7.34
CA LEU A 77 4.16 -7.18 8.46
C LEU A 77 2.66 -7.26 8.78
N LYS A 78 1.96 -6.12 8.79
CA LYS A 78 0.51 -6.08 8.98
C LYS A 78 -0.23 -6.84 7.88
N ASP A 79 0.16 -6.65 6.62
CA ASP A 79 -0.42 -7.35 5.47
C ASP A 79 -0.22 -8.87 5.56
N ILE A 80 0.98 -9.34 5.92
CA ILE A 80 1.25 -10.78 6.15
C ILE A 80 0.30 -11.35 7.21
N VAL A 81 0.10 -10.65 8.33
CA VAL A 81 -0.77 -11.10 9.42
C VAL A 81 -2.24 -11.16 8.97
N VAL A 82 -2.72 -10.11 8.31
CA VAL A 82 -4.11 -10.02 7.82
C VAL A 82 -4.41 -11.09 6.76
N ARG A 83 -3.50 -11.28 5.79
CA ARG A 83 -3.63 -12.33 4.77
C ARG A 83 -3.60 -13.72 5.40
N SER A 84 -2.69 -13.96 6.33
CA SER A 84 -2.60 -15.24 7.05
C SER A 84 -3.85 -15.52 7.89
N ALA A 85 -4.46 -14.51 8.51
CA ALA A 85 -5.73 -14.66 9.20
C ALA A 85 -6.89 -14.98 8.22
N SER A 86 -6.95 -14.28 7.10
CA SER A 86 -7.95 -14.52 6.05
C SER A 86 -7.85 -15.93 5.47
N LEU A 87 -6.63 -16.42 5.21
CA LEU A 87 -6.38 -17.77 4.70
C LEU A 87 -6.72 -18.86 5.72
N ARG A 88 -6.59 -18.58 7.02
CA ARG A 88 -7.06 -19.46 8.11
C ARG A 88 -8.57 -19.43 8.32
N GLY A 89 -9.32 -18.65 7.53
CA GLY A 89 -10.78 -18.64 7.53
C GLY A 89 -11.43 -17.55 8.37
N PHE A 90 -10.65 -16.63 8.94
CA PHE A 90 -11.18 -15.48 9.66
C PHE A 90 -11.70 -14.40 8.70
N ASP A 91 -12.64 -13.61 9.19
CA ASP A 91 -13.02 -12.35 8.60
C ASP A 91 -12.05 -11.25 9.05
N ALA A 92 -11.00 -10.99 8.25
CA ALA A 92 -9.92 -10.06 8.63
C ALA A 92 -9.91 -8.76 7.81
N PRO A 93 -10.73 -7.75 8.15
CA PRO A 93 -10.66 -6.45 7.49
C PRO A 93 -9.39 -5.72 7.90
N TYR A 94 -8.78 -5.02 6.95
CA TYR A 94 -7.72 -4.07 7.22
C TYR A 94 -8.18 -2.67 6.80
N VAL A 95 -8.21 -1.76 7.77
CA VAL A 95 -8.64 -0.37 7.56
C VAL A 95 -7.44 0.51 7.88
N PRO A 96 -6.75 1.08 6.88
CA PRO A 96 -5.68 2.02 7.13
C PRO A 96 -6.24 3.34 7.70
N GLY A 97 -5.45 4.02 8.52
CA GLY A 97 -5.76 5.36 9.03
C GLY A 97 -4.64 6.35 8.76
N TRP A 98 -4.91 7.64 8.97
CA TRP A 98 -3.92 8.71 8.90
C TRP A 98 -4.08 9.66 10.08
N ASP A 99 -2.97 10.15 10.60
CA ASP A 99 -2.93 11.20 11.61
C ASP A 99 -2.72 12.55 10.91
N CYS A 100 -3.80 13.33 10.84
CA CYS A 100 -3.90 14.56 10.05
C CYS A 100 -3.85 15.84 10.90
N HIS A 101 -3.53 15.73 12.19
CA HIS A 101 -3.50 16.84 13.12
C HIS A 101 -2.19 16.86 13.92
N GLY A 102 -1.89 18.02 14.51
CA GLY A 102 -0.76 18.18 15.43
C GLY A 102 0.30 19.15 14.92
N LEU A 103 1.18 19.51 15.85
CA LEU A 103 2.24 20.50 15.65
C LEU A 103 3.10 20.25 14.40
N PRO A 104 3.48 19.01 14.03
CA PRO A 104 4.27 18.79 12.82
C PRO A 104 3.64 19.32 11.51
N ILE A 105 2.30 19.31 11.35
CA ILE A 105 1.65 19.89 10.17
C ILE A 105 1.62 21.42 10.30
N GLU A 106 1.27 21.93 11.48
CA GLU A 106 1.24 23.37 11.75
C GLU A 106 2.60 24.01 11.48
N TRP A 107 3.69 23.35 11.91
CA TRP A 107 5.06 23.81 11.71
C TRP A 107 5.46 23.81 10.23
N LYS A 108 4.97 22.86 9.44
CA LYS A 108 5.21 22.84 7.98
C LYS A 108 4.54 24.01 7.26
N ILE A 109 3.31 24.37 7.65
CA ILE A 109 2.64 25.56 7.12
C ILE A 109 3.35 26.85 7.59
N GLU A 110 3.78 26.91 8.86
CA GLU A 110 4.56 28.04 9.36
C GLU A 110 5.91 28.21 8.60
N GLU A 111 6.60 27.12 8.27
CA GLU A 111 7.81 27.15 7.43
C GLU A 111 7.51 27.77 6.05
N GLU A 112 6.35 27.47 5.45
CA GLU A 112 5.93 28.06 4.17
C GLU A 112 5.63 29.57 4.29
N TYR A 113 5.00 30.02 5.39
CA TYR A 113 4.79 31.45 5.64
C TYR A 113 6.09 32.19 5.87
N ARG A 114 7.02 31.64 6.67
CA ARG A 114 8.34 32.24 6.89
C ARG A 114 9.11 32.42 5.59
N LYS A 115 9.05 31.45 4.68
CA LYS A 115 9.64 31.57 3.32
C LYS A 115 9.02 32.71 2.51
N LYS A 116 7.74 33.01 2.73
CA LYS A 116 7.01 34.13 2.10
C LYS A 116 7.13 35.44 2.89
N LYS A 117 7.91 35.48 3.99
CA LYS A 117 8.01 36.62 4.93
C LYS A 117 6.66 37.04 5.52
N LEU A 118 5.74 36.09 5.67
CA LEU A 118 4.45 36.28 6.32
C LEU A 118 4.52 35.78 7.76
N ASP A 119 3.84 36.48 8.67
CA ASP A 119 3.66 36.05 10.05
C ASP A 119 2.40 35.18 10.16
N LYS A 120 2.48 34.08 10.92
CA LYS A 120 1.31 33.24 11.18
C LYS A 120 0.26 34.00 11.97
N ASP A 121 0.68 34.91 12.86
CA ASP A 121 -0.22 35.65 13.73
C ASP A 121 -1.04 36.69 12.94
N ALA A 122 -0.64 36.97 11.70
CA ALA A 122 -1.39 37.78 10.75
C ALA A 122 -2.44 36.97 9.96
N VAL A 123 -2.45 35.64 10.06
CA VAL A 123 -3.38 34.75 9.35
C VAL A 123 -4.56 34.37 10.27
N PRO A 124 -5.82 34.51 9.81
CA PRO A 124 -6.97 34.06 10.58
C PRO A 124 -6.88 32.55 10.93
N PRO A 125 -7.21 32.12 12.16
CA PRO A 125 -7.11 30.71 12.57
C PRO A 125 -7.91 29.74 11.69
N ALA A 126 -9.06 30.18 11.16
CA ALA A 126 -9.86 29.37 10.24
C ALA A 126 -9.12 29.09 8.92
N GLU A 127 -8.43 30.08 8.39
CA GLU A 127 -7.65 29.97 7.16
C GLU A 127 -6.42 29.08 7.39
N PHE A 128 -5.71 29.27 8.51
CA PHE A 128 -4.57 28.43 8.88
C PHE A 128 -4.96 26.94 8.99
N ARG A 129 -6.09 26.63 9.64
CA ARG A 129 -6.61 25.26 9.77
C ARG A 129 -7.01 24.67 8.43
N ALA A 130 -7.57 25.47 7.53
CA ALA A 130 -7.91 25.03 6.17
C ALA A 130 -6.64 24.68 5.37
N GLN A 131 -5.58 25.47 5.51
CA GLN A 131 -4.28 25.19 4.88
C GLN A 131 -3.61 23.95 5.48
N CYS A 132 -3.66 23.75 6.80
CA CYS A 132 -3.19 22.53 7.45
C CYS A 132 -3.92 21.28 6.95
N ARG A 133 -5.26 21.37 6.78
CA ARG A 133 -6.06 20.29 6.19
C ARG A 133 -5.63 20.00 4.75
N GLY A 134 -5.52 21.02 3.91
CA GLY A 134 -5.09 20.86 2.52
C GLY A 134 -3.65 20.33 2.39
N TYR A 135 -2.79 20.57 3.38
CA TYR A 135 -1.48 19.95 3.45
C TYR A 135 -1.55 18.47 3.79
N ALA A 136 -2.34 18.09 4.80
CA ALA A 136 -2.51 16.69 5.18
C ALA A 136 -3.14 15.86 4.05
N GLU A 137 -4.15 16.39 3.36
CA GLU A 137 -4.82 15.72 2.23
C GLU A 137 -3.84 15.33 1.11
N LYS A 138 -2.87 16.19 0.79
CA LYS A 138 -1.82 15.87 -0.20
C LYS A 138 -1.01 14.62 0.14
N TRP A 139 -0.82 14.34 1.43
CA TRP A 139 -0.06 13.18 1.90
C TRP A 139 -0.93 11.94 2.10
N VAL A 140 -2.25 12.10 2.16
CA VAL A 140 -3.20 10.98 2.22
C VAL A 140 -3.47 10.43 0.82
N ASP A 141 -3.63 11.33 -0.16
CA ASP A 141 -3.96 10.98 -1.56
C ASP A 141 -2.73 10.70 -2.44
N GLY A 142 -1.53 11.04 -1.93
CA GLY A 142 -0.24 11.01 -2.65
C GLY A 142 0.39 9.64 -2.83
#